data_AF-A0A8C9JNE2-F1
#
_entry.id   AF-A0A8C9JNE2-F1
#
_cell.length_a   1.000
_cell.length_b   1.000
_cell.length_c   1.000
_cell.angle_alpha   90.00
_cell.angle_beta   90.00
_cell.angle_gamma   90.00
#
_symmetry.space_group_name_H-M   'P 1'
#
loop_
_entity.id
_entity.type
_entity.pdbx_description
1 polymer ?
#
loop_
_entity_poly.entity_id
_entity_poly.type
_entity_poly.pdbx_seq_one_letter_code
_entity_poly.pdbx_strand_id
1 'polypeptide(L)'
;SGPSSAPDLMVLLALLVEIYPLRVTGLVPHLRDREKRAIPCPQGKYIHPQDNSICCTKCHKGTYLYNDCAGPGLDTDCRECENGTFTASENYLRQCLSCSKCRKEMYQVEISPCTVYRDTVCGCRKNQYRYYWSETHFQCLNCSLCLNGTVQISCKETQNTVCTCHAGFFLRGNECVSC
;
A
#
# COMPACT_ATOMS: atom_id res chain seq x y z
N SER A 1 -28.60 42.37 -63.52
CA SER A 1 -28.19 42.19 -62.13
C SER A 1 -29.39 42.51 -61.25
N GLY A 2 -30.16 41.49 -60.88
CA GLY A 2 -31.50 41.64 -60.32
C GLY A 2 -31.53 41.99 -58.82
N PRO A 3 -32.70 42.43 -58.29
CA PRO A 3 -32.82 43.17 -57.04
C PRO A 3 -33.42 42.37 -55.86
N SER A 4 -33.33 43.03 -54.70
CA SER A 4 -34.06 42.96 -53.41
C SER A 4 -35.26 42.02 -53.13
N SER A 5 -35.31 41.65 -51.84
CA SER A 5 -36.48 41.50 -50.91
C SER A 5 -37.47 40.32 -51.02
N ALA A 6 -37.67 39.65 -49.87
CA ALA A 6 -38.70 38.65 -49.49
C ALA A 6 -40.13 39.25 -49.40
N PRO A 7 -41.23 38.58 -48.92
CA PRO A 7 -41.47 37.21 -48.39
C PRO A 7 -42.81 36.54 -48.86
N ASP A 8 -43.18 35.41 -48.20
CA ASP A 8 -44.53 34.82 -47.99
C ASP A 8 -45.43 34.38 -49.18
N LEU A 9 -45.85 33.10 -49.17
CA LEU A 9 -47.24 32.70 -48.86
C LEU A 9 -47.41 31.17 -48.80
N MET A 10 -48.16 30.75 -47.79
CA MET A 10 -48.49 29.39 -47.35
C MET A 10 -49.60 28.69 -48.18
N VAL A 11 -49.85 27.43 -47.80
CA VAL A 11 -51.10 26.63 -47.90
C VAL A 11 -51.22 25.78 -49.21
N LEU A 12 -51.57 24.48 -49.30
CA LEU A 12 -52.39 23.51 -48.54
C LEU A 12 -51.92 22.04 -48.81
N LEU A 13 -51.84 21.24 -47.72
CA LEU A 13 -52.48 19.93 -47.50
C LEU A 13 -52.61 18.86 -48.62
N ALA A 14 -52.07 17.65 -48.36
CA ALA A 14 -52.81 16.38 -48.54
C ALA A 14 -52.11 15.20 -47.82
N LEU A 15 -52.89 14.50 -46.99
CA LEU A 15 -52.53 13.28 -46.25
C LEU A 15 -52.38 12.09 -47.21
N LEU A 16 -51.23 11.40 -47.19
CA LEU A 16 -51.14 9.99 -47.56
C LEU A 16 -50.17 9.30 -46.58
N VAL A 17 -50.77 8.59 -45.62
CA VAL A 17 -50.11 7.61 -44.77
C VAL A 17 -49.75 6.43 -45.68
N GLU A 18 -48.48 6.35 -46.08
CA GLU A 18 -47.96 5.15 -46.73
C GLU A 18 -46.87 4.53 -45.85
N ILE A 19 -47.19 3.30 -45.47
CA ILE A 19 -46.57 2.51 -44.42
C ILE A 19 -45.28 1.93 -44.99
N TYR A 20 -44.14 2.52 -44.64
CA TYR A 20 -42.86 1.85 -44.83
C TYR A 20 -42.68 0.82 -43.70
N PRO A 21 -42.64 -0.51 -43.96
CA PRO A 21 -42.05 -1.40 -42.98
C PRO A 21 -40.54 -1.18 -43.09
N LEU A 22 -39.98 -0.34 -42.23
CA LEU A 22 -38.55 -0.35 -42.00
C LEU A 22 -38.25 -1.76 -41.47
N ARG A 23 -37.61 -2.60 -42.30
CA ARG A 23 -37.04 -3.87 -41.88
C ARG A 23 -36.02 -3.56 -40.78
N VAL A 24 -36.49 -3.53 -39.54
CA VAL A 24 -35.61 -3.68 -38.39
C VAL A 24 -35.25 -5.15 -38.39
N THR A 25 -34.12 -5.48 -39.01
CA THR A 25 -33.40 -6.71 -38.69
C THR A 25 -33.02 -6.61 -37.21
N GLY A 26 -33.92 -7.07 -36.35
CA GLY A 26 -33.62 -7.31 -34.96
C GLY A 26 -32.56 -8.40 -34.94
N LEU A 27 -31.29 -7.99 -34.81
CA LEU A 27 -30.27 -8.86 -34.28
C LEU A 27 -30.76 -9.26 -32.90
N VAL A 28 -31.27 -10.48 -32.76
CA VAL A 28 -31.39 -11.12 -31.46
C VAL A 28 -29.97 -11.06 -30.87
N PRO A 29 -29.72 -10.29 -29.79
CA PRO A 29 -28.43 -10.36 -29.14
C PRO A 29 -28.34 -11.79 -28.65
N HIS A 30 -27.37 -12.52 -29.19
CA HIS A 30 -27.04 -13.86 -28.77
C HIS A 30 -26.85 -13.81 -27.25
N LEU A 31 -27.84 -14.30 -26.50
CA LEU A 31 -27.70 -14.47 -25.07
C LEU A 31 -26.56 -15.45 -24.86
N ARG A 32 -25.52 -14.95 -24.19
CA ARG A 32 -24.29 -15.61 -23.77
C ARG A 32 -23.17 -15.64 -24.82
N ASP A 33 -22.49 -14.52 -24.97
CA ASP A 33 -21.19 -14.50 -24.30
C ASP A 33 -21.32 -13.60 -23.08
N ARG A 34 -21.69 -14.24 -21.96
CA ARG A 34 -21.59 -13.63 -20.66
C ARG A 34 -20.09 -13.46 -20.51
N GLU A 35 -19.59 -12.26 -20.83
CA GLU A 35 -18.34 -11.77 -20.28
C GLU A 35 -18.44 -12.13 -18.80
N LYS A 36 -17.77 -13.22 -18.41
CA LYS A 36 -17.82 -13.76 -17.06
C LYS A 36 -17.11 -12.71 -16.26
N ARG A 37 -17.87 -11.70 -15.81
CA ARG A 37 -17.45 -10.77 -14.79
C ARG A 37 -17.03 -11.67 -13.65
N ALA A 38 -15.72 -11.88 -13.51
CA ALA A 38 -15.17 -12.70 -12.45
C ALA A 38 -15.70 -12.07 -11.18
N ILE A 39 -16.63 -12.76 -10.52
CA ILE A 39 -17.18 -12.27 -9.25
C ILE A 39 -15.96 -12.24 -8.33
N PRO A 40 -15.53 -11.06 -7.85
CA PRO A 40 -14.39 -11.00 -6.96
C PRO A 40 -14.70 -11.87 -5.75
N CYS A 41 -13.75 -12.71 -5.33
CA CYS A 41 -13.93 -13.50 -4.13
C CYS A 41 -14.20 -12.58 -2.93
N PRO A 42 -15.00 -13.04 -1.95
CA PRO A 42 -15.27 -12.26 -0.75
C PRO A 42 -13.98 -11.98 0.04
N GLN A 43 -14.04 -10.99 0.94
CA GLN A 43 -12.91 -10.67 1.83
C GLN A 43 -12.44 -11.92 2.59
N GLY A 44 -11.12 -12.07 2.75
CA GLY A 44 -10.51 -13.26 3.37
C GLY A 44 -10.38 -14.45 2.41
N LYS A 45 -10.83 -14.34 1.15
CA LYS A 45 -10.65 -15.36 0.12
C LYS A 45 -9.83 -14.86 -1.06
N TYR A 46 -9.33 -15.78 -1.87
CA TYR A 46 -8.61 -15.52 -3.12
C TYR A 46 -9.09 -16.45 -4.23
N ILE A 47 -8.88 -16.04 -5.48
CA ILE A 47 -9.29 -16.80 -6.67
C ILE A 47 -8.32 -17.97 -6.87
N HIS A 48 -8.85 -19.18 -7.03
CA HIS A 48 -8.04 -20.37 -7.25
C HIS A 48 -7.29 -20.29 -8.61
N PRO A 49 -5.98 -20.61 -8.67
CA PRO A 49 -5.17 -20.33 -9.85
C PRO A 49 -5.55 -21.14 -11.09
N GLN A 50 -6.12 -22.34 -10.92
CA GLN A 50 -6.54 -23.20 -12.04
C GLN A 50 -8.04 -23.07 -12.38
N ASP A 51 -8.85 -22.45 -11.52
CA ASP A 51 -10.29 -22.29 -11.76
C ASP A 51 -10.81 -21.01 -11.12
N ASN A 52 -11.05 -19.98 -11.96
CA ASN A 52 -11.49 -18.68 -11.50
C ASN A 52 -12.92 -18.65 -10.92
N SER A 53 -13.65 -19.77 -10.94
CA SER A 53 -14.94 -19.91 -10.28
C SER A 53 -14.83 -20.34 -8.81
N ILE A 54 -13.64 -20.77 -8.36
CA ILE A 54 -13.37 -21.26 -7.01
C ILE A 54 -12.71 -20.15 -6.18
N CYS A 55 -13.25 -19.95 -4.97
CA CYS A 55 -12.69 -19.04 -3.98
C CYS A 55 -12.16 -19.81 -2.77
N CYS A 56 -10.84 -19.82 -2.62
CA CYS A 56 -10.15 -20.45 -1.49
C CYS A 56 -9.98 -19.47 -0.33
N THR A 57 -9.98 -19.99 0.90
CA THR A 57 -9.71 -19.19 2.10
C THR A 57 -8.22 -18.84 2.17
N LYS A 58 -7.88 -17.60 2.53
CA LYS A 58 -6.49 -17.18 2.73
C LYS A 58 -5.92 -17.85 3.99
N CYS A 59 -4.61 -18.10 3.97
CA CYS A 59 -3.86 -18.54 5.12
C CYS A 59 -3.78 -17.42 6.18
N HIS A 60 -3.85 -17.76 7.46
CA HIS A 60 -3.70 -16.79 8.55
C HIS A 60 -2.24 -16.33 8.70
N LYS A 61 -2.02 -15.22 9.42
CA LYS A 61 -0.66 -14.76 9.77
C LYS A 61 0.13 -15.86 10.48
N GLY A 62 1.45 -15.91 10.31
CA GLY A 62 2.25 -17.02 10.80
C GLY A 62 2.33 -18.23 9.88
N THR A 63 1.54 -18.24 8.81
CA THR A 63 1.49 -19.35 7.85
C THR A 63 1.64 -18.88 6.41
N TYR A 64 2.00 -19.80 5.53
CA TYR A 64 2.08 -19.60 4.08
C TYR A 64 1.27 -20.69 3.36
N LEU A 65 0.92 -20.41 2.10
CA LEU A 65 0.21 -21.31 1.22
C LEU A 65 1.12 -22.43 0.74
N TYR A 66 0.87 -23.66 1.21
CA TYR A 66 1.55 -24.84 0.71
C TYR A 66 0.83 -25.40 -0.51
N ASN A 67 -0.47 -25.68 -0.41
CA ASN A 67 -1.33 -26.06 -1.54
C ASN A 67 -2.64 -25.27 -1.53
N ASP A 68 -3.15 -24.97 -2.73
CA ASP A 68 -4.48 -24.37 -2.89
C ASP A 68 -5.59 -25.31 -2.40
N CYS A 69 -6.75 -24.74 -2.11
CA CYS A 69 -7.91 -25.54 -1.74
C CYS A 69 -8.31 -26.47 -2.90
N ALA A 70 -8.60 -27.74 -2.61
CA ALA A 70 -8.92 -28.73 -3.65
C ALA A 70 -10.25 -28.45 -4.38
N GLY A 71 -11.09 -27.56 -3.85
CA GLY A 71 -12.40 -27.22 -4.41
C GLY A 71 -13.17 -26.23 -3.55
N PRO A 72 -14.38 -25.80 -4.00
CA PRO A 72 -15.19 -24.84 -3.28
C PRO A 72 -15.55 -25.32 -1.87
N GLY A 73 -15.26 -24.48 -0.86
CA GLY A 73 -15.60 -24.78 0.53
C GLY A 73 -14.67 -25.77 1.23
N LEU A 74 -13.62 -26.25 0.55
CA LEU A 74 -12.56 -27.04 1.15
C LEU A 74 -11.46 -26.13 1.72
N ASP A 75 -10.74 -26.65 2.71
CA ASP A 75 -9.66 -25.92 3.36
C ASP A 75 -8.45 -25.76 2.43
N THR A 76 -7.81 -24.61 2.55
CA THR A 76 -6.51 -24.33 1.94
C THR A 76 -5.42 -24.95 2.82
N ASP A 77 -4.43 -25.61 2.21
CA ASP A 77 -3.31 -26.20 2.96
C ASP A 77 -2.29 -25.11 3.28
N CYS A 78 -2.28 -24.69 4.54
CA CYS A 78 -1.42 -23.64 5.08
C CYS A 78 -0.42 -24.23 6.07
N ARG A 79 0.86 -23.88 5.92
CA ARG A 79 1.93 -24.35 6.81
C ARG A 79 2.57 -23.21 7.57
N GLU A 80 3.04 -23.49 8.78
CA GLU A 80 3.70 -22.50 9.63
C GLU A 80 5.02 -22.04 9.00
N CYS A 81 5.34 -20.76 9.19
CA CYS A 81 6.62 -20.20 8.82
C CYS A 81 7.76 -20.82 9.63
N GLU A 82 8.89 -21.07 8.97
CA GLU A 82 10.10 -21.52 9.66
C GLU A 82 10.75 -20.38 10.46
N ASN A 83 11.58 -20.74 11.44
CA ASN A 83 12.33 -19.77 12.22
C ASN A 83 13.19 -18.88 11.31
N GLY A 84 13.12 -17.56 11.52
CA GLY A 84 13.76 -16.57 10.65
C GLY A 84 12.91 -16.11 9.48
N THR A 85 11.64 -16.53 9.41
CA THR A 85 10.65 -16.04 8.43
C THR A 85 9.32 -15.68 9.09
N PHE A 86 8.51 -14.84 8.43
CA PHE A 86 7.22 -14.41 8.94
C PHE A 86 6.18 -14.08 7.87
N THR A 87 4.91 -14.07 8.26
CA THR A 87 3.81 -13.42 7.53
C THR A 87 2.92 -12.65 8.51
N ALA A 88 2.81 -11.33 8.36
CA ALA A 88 2.13 -10.49 9.35
C ALA A 88 0.60 -10.46 9.23
N SER A 89 0.07 -10.87 8.07
CA SER A 89 -1.34 -10.73 7.70
C SER A 89 -1.85 -11.98 6.99
N GLU A 90 -3.17 -12.06 6.81
CA GLU A 90 -3.79 -13.08 5.95
C GLU A 90 -3.23 -13.02 4.54
N ASN A 91 -2.86 -14.17 4.00
CA ASN A 91 -2.08 -14.23 2.76
C ASN A 91 -2.36 -15.52 1.96
N TYR A 92 -1.82 -15.55 0.74
CA TYR A 92 -1.76 -16.74 -0.12
C TYR A 92 -0.35 -16.84 -0.74
N LEU A 93 0.66 -16.42 0.03
CA LEU A 93 2.06 -16.42 -0.40
C LEU A 93 2.59 -17.85 -0.39
N ARG A 94 3.38 -18.21 -1.40
CA ARG A 94 4.01 -19.55 -1.48
C ARG A 94 5.19 -19.73 -0.52
N GLN A 95 5.67 -18.65 0.07
CA GLN A 95 6.77 -18.64 1.01
C GLN A 95 6.59 -17.50 2.01
N CYS A 96 7.10 -17.69 3.22
CA CYS A 96 7.16 -16.63 4.22
C CYS A 96 8.23 -15.60 3.85
N LEU A 97 8.12 -14.40 4.42
CA LEU A 97 9.07 -13.32 4.23
C LEU A 97 10.26 -13.51 5.18
N SER A 98 11.48 -13.31 4.70
CA SER A 98 12.65 -13.35 5.58
C SER A 98 12.61 -12.21 6.60
N CYS A 99 12.95 -12.50 7.84
CA CYS A 99 13.05 -11.47 8.89
C CYS A 99 14.11 -10.43 8.54
N SER A 100 13.77 -9.17 8.80
CA SER A 100 14.68 -8.04 8.69
C SER A 100 15.85 -8.17 9.65
N LYS A 101 17.03 -7.66 9.25
CA LYS A 101 18.22 -7.59 10.09
C LYS A 101 18.56 -6.13 10.36
N CYS A 102 18.79 -5.80 11.63
CA CYS A 102 19.18 -4.45 12.02
C CYS A 102 20.61 -4.16 11.57
N ARG A 103 20.80 -2.99 10.97
CA ARG A 103 22.07 -2.56 10.36
C ARG A 103 23.04 -2.09 11.43
N LYS A 104 24.01 -2.93 11.77
CA LYS A 104 25.04 -2.64 12.77
C LYS A 104 25.90 -1.45 12.35
N GLU A 105 26.18 -1.33 11.07
CA GLU A 105 26.89 -0.20 10.44
C GLU A 105 26.15 1.14 10.59
N MET A 106 24.84 1.10 10.83
CA MET A 106 24.00 2.26 11.13
C MET A 106 23.71 2.41 12.63
N TYR A 107 24.43 1.65 13.47
CA TYR A 107 24.29 1.62 14.93
C TYR A 107 22.88 1.22 15.41
N GLN A 108 22.12 0.50 14.58
CA GLN A 108 20.80 0.01 14.94
C GLN A 108 20.89 -1.18 15.90
N VAL A 109 19.88 -1.33 16.74
CA VAL A 109 19.70 -2.47 17.63
C VAL A 109 18.34 -3.12 17.40
N GLU A 110 18.25 -4.41 17.70
CA GLU A 110 16.98 -5.12 17.75
C GLU A 110 16.21 -4.67 18.99
N ILE A 111 15.04 -4.10 18.77
CA ILE A 111 14.10 -3.68 19.82
C ILE A 111 13.10 -4.80 20.09
N SER A 112 12.72 -5.54 19.06
CA SER A 112 11.86 -6.71 19.20
C SER A 112 12.28 -7.80 18.21
N PRO A 113 12.38 -9.06 18.68
CA PRO A 113 12.77 -10.16 17.83
C PRO A 113 11.68 -10.49 16.82
N CYS A 114 12.11 -11.08 15.70
CA CYS A 114 11.20 -11.67 14.74
C CYS A 114 10.44 -12.87 15.33
N THR A 115 9.22 -13.05 14.87
CA THR A 115 8.36 -14.21 15.17
C THR A 115 7.68 -14.63 13.87
N VAL A 116 7.07 -15.82 13.83
CA VAL A 116 6.37 -16.30 12.62
C VAL A 116 5.30 -15.33 12.11
N TYR A 117 4.73 -14.46 12.95
CA TYR A 117 3.69 -13.50 12.57
C TYR A 117 4.12 -12.02 12.67
N ARG A 118 5.39 -11.71 12.93
CA ARG A 118 5.87 -10.33 13.07
C ARG A 118 7.35 -10.22 12.74
N ASP A 119 7.70 -9.24 11.90
CA ASP A 119 9.09 -8.94 11.56
C ASP A 119 9.92 -8.47 12.78
N THR A 120 11.24 -8.51 12.64
CA THR A 120 12.18 -7.83 13.52
C THR A 120 11.90 -6.33 13.54
N VAL A 121 11.85 -5.73 14.72
CA VAL A 121 11.76 -4.26 14.87
C VAL A 121 13.13 -3.71 15.23
N CYS A 122 13.67 -2.87 14.36
CA CYS A 122 14.94 -2.19 14.57
C CYS A 122 14.73 -0.77 15.11
N GLY A 123 15.65 -0.32 15.96
CA GLY A 123 15.62 1.02 16.54
C GLY A 123 16.98 1.43 17.09
N CYS A 124 16.96 2.47 17.93
CA CYS A 124 18.15 3.02 18.56
C CYS A 124 18.18 2.73 20.05
N ARG A 125 19.36 2.80 20.66
CA ARG A 125 19.51 2.66 22.11
C ARG A 125 18.92 3.88 22.83
N LYS A 126 18.76 3.76 24.15
CA LYS A 126 18.42 4.91 25.00
C LYS A 126 19.44 6.03 24.79
N ASN A 127 18.96 7.28 24.81
CA ASN A 127 19.75 8.49 24.56
C ASN A 127 20.33 8.59 23.13
N GLN A 128 19.65 7.98 22.17
CA GLN A 128 19.92 8.15 20.74
C GLN A 128 18.64 8.55 20.00
N TYR A 129 18.81 9.22 18.86
CA TYR A 129 17.73 9.55 17.94
C TYR A 129 18.02 8.96 16.55
N ARG A 130 16.96 8.80 15.76
CA ARG A 130 17.00 8.33 14.37
C ARG A 130 17.23 9.51 13.43
N TYR A 131 18.26 9.41 12.61
CA TYR A 131 18.49 10.27 11.47
C TYR A 131 18.17 9.48 10.19
N TYR A 132 17.15 9.90 9.44
CA TYR A 132 16.68 9.19 8.25
C TYR A 132 17.40 9.70 6.98
N TRP A 133 17.99 8.78 6.24
CA TRP A 133 18.52 9.00 4.88
C TRP A 133 17.45 8.77 3.80
N SER A 134 16.46 7.92 4.11
CA SER A 134 15.25 7.68 3.31
C SER A 134 14.14 7.17 4.23
N GLU A 135 12.96 6.87 3.69
CA GLU A 135 11.80 6.40 4.47
C GLU A 135 12.11 5.17 5.34
N THR A 136 12.98 4.27 4.88
CA THR A 136 13.31 3.01 5.58
C THR A 136 14.76 2.95 6.08
N HIS A 137 15.62 3.87 5.64
CA HIS A 137 17.03 3.87 6.00
C HIS A 137 17.31 4.95 7.03
N PHE A 138 17.62 4.54 8.26
CA PHE A 138 18.00 5.45 9.34
C PHE A 138 19.29 5.03 10.03
N GLN A 139 19.98 6.01 10.59
CA GLN A 139 21.15 5.85 11.45
C GLN A 139 20.81 6.29 12.87
N CYS A 140 21.36 5.58 13.86
CA CYS A 140 21.26 5.97 15.26
C CYS A 140 22.41 6.90 15.63
N LEU A 141 22.06 8.11 16.08
CA LEU A 141 23.00 9.14 16.51
C LEU A 141 22.79 9.44 17.99
N ASN A 142 23.87 9.70 18.72
CA ASN A 142 23.78 10.05 20.14
C ASN A 142 23.11 11.42 20.30
N CYS A 143 22.25 11.52 21.31
CA CYS A 143 21.68 12.79 21.72
C CYS A 143 22.79 13.70 22.28
N SER A 144 22.78 14.99 21.92
CA SER A 144 23.66 15.98 22.51
C SER A 144 23.34 16.15 24.00
N LEU A 145 24.39 16.20 24.82
CA LEU A 145 24.28 16.43 26.26
C LEU A 145 24.19 17.92 26.62
N CYS A 146 24.39 18.81 25.65
CA CYS A 146 24.45 20.27 25.83
C CYS A 146 25.46 20.71 26.89
N LEU A 147 26.67 20.16 26.88
CA LEU A 147 27.77 20.63 27.75
C LEU A 147 28.06 22.11 27.47
N ASN A 148 28.24 22.92 28.51
CA ASN A 148 28.39 24.40 28.42
C ASN A 148 27.21 25.09 27.71
N GLY A 149 26.03 24.50 27.82
CA GLY A 149 24.78 25.03 27.30
C GLY A 149 23.59 24.61 28.16
N THR A 150 22.42 25.05 27.76
CA THR A 150 21.15 24.70 28.38
C THR A 150 20.30 23.95 27.37
N VAL A 151 19.66 22.85 27.80
CA VAL A 151 18.72 22.09 26.97
C VAL A 151 17.47 22.95 26.75
N GLN A 152 17.20 23.32 25.51
CA GLN A 152 15.97 24.00 25.13
C GLN A 152 14.89 23.00 24.72
N ILE A 153 15.27 21.96 23.97
CA ILE A 153 14.39 20.87 23.56
C ILE A 153 15.10 19.56 23.88
N SER A 154 14.45 18.71 24.67
CA SER A 154 14.97 17.37 24.97
C SER A 154 15.02 16.50 23.71
N CYS A 155 15.99 15.59 23.66
CA CYS A 155 16.08 14.61 22.58
C CYS A 155 14.78 13.79 22.42
N LYS A 156 14.40 13.53 21.17
CA LYS A 156 13.22 12.73 20.79
C LYS A 156 13.64 11.60 19.87
N GLU A 157 12.69 10.76 19.46
CA GLU A 157 12.98 9.62 18.58
C GLU A 157 13.62 10.03 17.24
N THR A 158 13.28 11.20 16.69
CA THR A 158 13.75 11.65 15.36
C THR A 158 14.39 13.04 15.39
N GLN A 159 14.68 13.56 16.57
CA GLN A 159 15.19 14.92 16.76
C GLN A 159 16.24 14.92 17.86
N ASN A 160 17.43 15.46 17.56
CA ASN A 160 18.46 15.66 18.56
C ASN A 160 18.01 16.66 19.63
N THR A 161 18.68 16.64 20.77
CA THR A 161 18.62 17.74 21.75
C THR A 161 18.98 19.06 21.08
N VAL A 162 18.20 20.11 21.34
CA VAL A 162 18.52 21.48 20.92
C VAL A 162 19.09 22.24 22.11
N CYS A 163 20.27 22.80 21.94
CA CYS A 163 21.04 23.46 22.98
C CYS A 163 21.11 24.98 22.74
N THR A 164 21.06 25.76 23.82
CA THR A 164 21.46 27.17 23.83
C THR A 164 22.79 27.29 24.57
N CYS A 165 23.87 27.68 23.88
CA CYS A 165 25.20 27.77 24.49
C CYS A 165 25.30 28.92 25.50
N HIS A 166 26.09 28.71 26.56
CA HIS A 166 26.36 29.74 27.56
C HIS A 166 27.29 30.82 27.00
N ALA A 167 27.37 31.96 27.68
CA ALA A 167 28.26 33.06 27.29
C ALA A 167 29.72 32.58 27.24
N GLY A 168 30.45 32.97 26.19
CA GLY A 168 31.82 32.50 25.91
C GLY A 168 31.90 31.21 25.08
N PHE A 169 30.75 30.63 24.70
CA PHE A 169 30.66 29.48 23.80
C PHE A 169 29.75 29.77 22.61
N PHE A 170 30.04 29.17 21.46
CA PHE A 170 29.18 29.22 20.27
C PHE A 170 28.82 27.81 19.80
N LEU A 171 27.68 27.70 19.10
CA LEU A 171 27.18 26.41 18.60
C LEU A 171 27.93 26.04 17.32
N ARG A 172 28.62 24.89 17.32
CA ARG A 172 29.23 24.28 16.13
C ARG A 172 28.70 22.86 15.96
N GLY A 173 27.91 22.64 14.91
CA GLY A 173 27.13 21.42 14.81
C GLY A 173 26.15 21.35 15.98
N ASN A 174 26.27 20.31 16.81
CA ASN A 174 25.41 20.14 18.00
C ASN A 174 26.20 20.19 19.32
N GLU A 175 27.32 20.90 19.34
CA GLU A 175 28.19 21.08 20.49
C GLU A 175 28.47 22.57 20.74
N CYS A 176 28.58 22.96 22.01
CA CYS A 176 28.97 24.31 22.40
C CYS A 176 30.49 24.36 22.57
N VAL A 177 31.16 25.13 21.71
CA VAL A 177 32.61 25.24 21.63
C VAL A 177 33.05 26.61 22.12
N SER A 178 34.15 26.71 22.87
CA SER A 178 34.68 27.98 23.35
C SER A 178 34.96 28.92 22.17
N CYS A 179 34.63 30.20 22.34
CA CYS A 179 34.96 31.27 21.41
C CYS A 179 36.47 31.43 21.20
#